data_AF-A0A9Q4MI41-F1
#
_entry.id   AF-A0A9Q4MI41-F1
#
_cell.length_a   1.000
_cell.length_b   1.000
_cell.length_c   1.000
_cell.angle_alpha   90.00
_cell.angle_beta   90.00
_cell.angle_gamma   90.00
#
_symmetry.space_group_name_H-M   'P 1'
#
loop_
_entity.id
_entity.type
_entity.pdbx_description
1 polymer ?
#
loop_
_entity_poly.entity_id
_entity_poly.type
_entity_poly.pdbx_seq_one_letter_code
_entity_poly.pdbx_strand_id
1 'polypeptide(L)'
;MSAATLENVPTTGGARFTKIYDEHGDHIITRDEATGLEWLAWNLNPSTNEYGHDCDAAKECHRLDIGAYNDWRVPTLEEALSANRAAAYLRWELGPWIWTCTPDNDDPRGAAWVVKFRTDYSFAASRAVPHHVRAVRGQMRTDATATPKAGAS
;
A
#
# COMPACT_ATOMS: atom_id res chain seq x y z
N MET A 1 -22.08 -34.32 -4.43
CA MET A 1 -22.10 -32.85 -4.53
C MET A 1 -22.47 -32.31 -3.15
N SER A 2 -21.48 -32.11 -2.28
CA SER A 2 -21.70 -31.47 -0.98
C SER A 2 -20.78 -30.27 -0.94
N ALA A 3 -21.37 -29.09 -0.94
CA ALA A 3 -20.69 -27.84 -0.72
C ALA A 3 -20.19 -27.85 0.73
N ALA A 4 -18.88 -27.86 0.92
CA ALA A 4 -18.30 -27.64 2.24
C ALA A 4 -18.41 -26.14 2.54
N THR A 5 -19.25 -25.82 3.52
CA THR A 5 -19.38 -24.49 4.12
C THR A 5 -18.04 -24.10 4.72
N LEU A 6 -17.43 -23.02 4.23
CA LEU A 6 -16.22 -22.43 4.83
C LEU A 6 -16.63 -21.63 6.06
N GLU A 7 -16.26 -22.13 7.23
CA GLU A 7 -16.42 -21.42 8.49
C GLU A 7 -15.45 -20.24 8.55
N ASN A 8 -16.01 -19.03 8.61
CA ASN A 8 -15.29 -17.83 9.00
C ASN A 8 -14.84 -17.98 10.46
N VAL A 9 -13.58 -18.36 10.66
CA VAL A 9 -12.92 -18.20 11.96
C VAL A 9 -11.99 -16.98 11.85
N PRO A 10 -12.29 -15.86 12.53
CA PRO A 10 -11.34 -14.78 12.69
C PRO A 10 -10.12 -15.35 13.41
N THR A 11 -8.94 -15.25 12.80
CA THR A 11 -7.69 -15.69 13.42
C THR A 11 -7.52 -14.96 14.75
N THR A 12 -7.75 -15.69 15.84
CA THR A 12 -7.62 -15.17 17.20
C THR A 12 -6.13 -15.02 17.50
N GLY A 13 -5.58 -13.82 17.25
CA GLY A 13 -4.31 -13.33 17.76
C GLY A 13 -3.15 -13.24 16.75
N GLY A 14 -2.60 -12.04 16.56
CA GLY A 14 -1.14 -11.90 16.46
C GLY A 14 -0.59 -10.77 15.59
N ALA A 15 -0.90 -10.74 14.30
CA ALA A 15 -0.21 -9.86 13.36
C ALA A 15 -1.18 -8.95 12.62
N ARG A 16 -1.00 -7.63 12.78
CA ARG A 16 -1.73 -6.60 12.02
C ARG A 16 -1.48 -6.72 10.51
N PHE A 17 -0.29 -7.17 10.12
CA PHE A 17 0.12 -7.22 8.72
C PHE A 17 0.41 -8.64 8.25
N THR A 18 0.09 -8.93 6.99
CA THR A 18 0.31 -10.22 6.36
C THR A 18 0.92 -10.06 4.97
N LYS A 19 1.91 -10.88 4.62
CA LYS A 19 2.49 -10.95 3.27
C LYS A 19 1.67 -11.88 2.39
N ILE A 20 1.35 -11.44 1.18
CA ILE A 20 0.68 -12.21 0.13
C ILE A 20 1.66 -12.39 -1.02
N TYR A 21 1.76 -13.63 -1.49
CA TYR A 21 2.69 -14.04 -2.53
C TYR A 21 1.94 -14.38 -3.83
N ASP A 22 2.60 -14.20 -4.96
CA ASP A 22 2.10 -14.70 -6.25
C ASP A 22 2.39 -16.19 -6.44
N GLU A 23 2.04 -16.73 -7.60
CA GLU A 23 2.21 -18.15 -7.94
C GLU A 23 3.70 -18.55 -8.05
N HIS A 24 4.63 -17.59 -8.17
CA HIS A 24 6.08 -17.82 -8.23
C HIS A 24 6.72 -17.69 -6.83
N GLY A 25 5.94 -17.34 -5.82
CA GLY A 25 6.40 -17.18 -4.44
C GLY A 25 7.03 -15.81 -4.16
N ASP A 26 6.80 -14.82 -5.02
CA ASP A 26 7.24 -13.45 -4.83
C ASP A 26 6.25 -12.68 -3.98
N HIS A 27 6.75 -11.93 -3.00
CA HIS A 27 5.91 -11.09 -2.15
C HIS A 27 5.43 -9.87 -2.94
N ILE A 28 4.12 -9.82 -3.19
CA ILE A 28 3.49 -8.81 -4.03
C ILE A 28 2.58 -7.84 -3.28
N ILE A 29 1.93 -8.29 -2.20
CA ILE A 29 0.97 -7.47 -1.46
C ILE A 29 1.17 -7.65 0.04
N THR A 30 1.12 -6.56 0.79
CA THR A 30 1.01 -6.55 2.25
C THR A 30 -0.40 -6.13 2.65
N ARG A 31 -1.11 -7.02 3.33
CA ARG A 31 -2.45 -6.77 3.89
C ARG A 31 -2.34 -6.15 5.28
N ASP A 32 -3.21 -5.17 5.60
CA ASP A 32 -3.31 -4.52 6.91
C ASP A 32 -4.67 -4.79 7.58
N GLU A 33 -4.74 -5.86 8.38
CA GLU A 33 -5.96 -6.38 9.04
C GLU A 33 -6.69 -5.32 9.89
N ALA A 34 -5.99 -4.29 10.36
CA ALA A 34 -6.59 -3.23 11.16
C ALA A 34 -7.40 -2.24 10.32
N THR A 35 -7.02 -2.01 9.06
CA THR A 35 -7.65 -0.99 8.20
C THR A 35 -8.45 -1.57 7.05
N GLY A 36 -8.37 -2.88 6.80
CA GLY A 36 -9.01 -3.48 5.64
C GLY A 36 -8.34 -3.13 4.31
N LEU A 37 -7.09 -2.64 4.34
CA LEU A 37 -6.36 -2.18 3.15
C LEU A 37 -5.30 -3.18 2.72
N GLU A 38 -4.96 -3.14 1.44
CA GLU A 38 -3.87 -3.89 0.84
C GLU A 38 -2.89 -2.91 0.18
N TRP A 39 -1.60 -3.15 0.44
CA TRP A 39 -0.50 -2.29 0.01
C TRP A 39 0.40 -3.06 -0.94
N LEU A 40 0.89 -2.39 -1.99
CA LEU A 40 1.92 -2.96 -2.83
C LEU A 40 3.16 -3.27 -1.98
N ALA A 41 3.74 -4.45 -2.19
CA ALA A 41 4.89 -4.91 -1.42
C ALA A 41 6.12 -4.03 -1.63
N TRP A 42 6.25 -3.34 -2.76
CA TRP A 42 7.35 -2.42 -3.09
C TRP A 42 6.84 -1.00 -3.38
N ASN A 43 7.78 -0.08 -3.54
CA ASN A 43 7.51 1.28 -4.00
C ASN A 43 7.62 1.32 -5.53
N LEU A 44 6.76 2.09 -6.19
CA LEU A 44 6.89 2.43 -7.60
C LEU A 44 8.00 3.48 -7.83
N ASN A 45 8.36 3.69 -9.09
CA ASN A 45 9.35 4.71 -9.47
C ASN A 45 8.89 6.12 -9.04
N PRO A 46 9.85 7.04 -8.79
CA PRO A 46 9.50 8.42 -8.49
C PRO A 46 8.65 9.05 -9.58
N SER A 47 7.58 9.72 -9.19
CA SER A 47 6.67 10.45 -10.07
C SER A 47 6.23 11.74 -9.41
N THR A 48 5.76 12.71 -10.19
CA THR A 48 5.17 13.93 -9.66
C THR A 48 3.74 13.68 -9.21
N ASN A 49 3.25 14.51 -8.29
CA ASN A 49 1.89 14.47 -7.78
C ASN A 49 1.16 15.78 -8.10
N GLU A 50 1.36 16.27 -9.32
CA GLU A 50 0.76 17.51 -9.84
C GLU A 50 -0.74 17.57 -9.57
N TYR A 51 -1.28 18.77 -9.37
CA TYR A 51 -2.69 18.91 -9.00
C TYR A 51 -3.61 18.41 -10.11
N GLY A 52 -4.40 17.40 -9.79
CA GLY A 52 -5.36 16.78 -10.71
C GLY A 52 -5.59 15.31 -10.35
N HIS A 53 -6.70 14.75 -10.83
CA HIS A 53 -7.01 13.33 -10.63
C HIS A 53 -6.06 12.41 -11.43
N ASP A 54 -5.57 12.90 -12.57
CA ASP A 54 -4.69 12.20 -13.50
C ASP A 54 -3.21 12.60 -13.34
N CYS A 55 -2.76 12.89 -12.12
CA CYS A 55 -1.35 13.15 -11.87
C CYS A 55 -0.49 11.90 -12.20
N ASP A 56 0.80 12.07 -12.45
CA ASP A 56 1.66 10.96 -12.85
C ASP A 56 1.68 9.84 -11.79
N ALA A 57 1.76 10.20 -10.51
CA ALA A 57 1.63 9.25 -9.41
C ALA A 57 0.32 8.43 -9.43
N ALA A 58 -0.81 9.06 -9.76
CA ALA A 58 -2.11 8.38 -9.88
C ALA A 58 -2.14 7.46 -11.09
N LYS A 59 -1.64 7.92 -12.24
CA LYS A 59 -1.54 7.10 -13.47
C LYS A 59 -0.67 5.87 -13.26
N GLU A 60 0.46 6.00 -12.56
CA GLU A 60 1.32 4.86 -12.24
C GLU A 60 0.58 3.82 -11.39
N CYS A 61 -0.24 4.25 -10.41
CA CYS A 61 -1.06 3.33 -9.64
C CYS A 61 -2.16 2.67 -10.51
N HIS A 62 -2.87 3.44 -11.32
CA HIS A 62 -4.00 2.94 -12.12
C HIS A 62 -3.60 2.00 -13.26
N ARG A 63 -2.32 1.95 -13.63
CA ARG A 63 -1.77 0.99 -14.60
C ARG A 63 -1.46 -0.38 -14.00
N LEU A 64 -1.49 -0.51 -12.68
CA LEU A 64 -1.15 -1.76 -12.02
C LEU A 64 -2.26 -2.80 -12.23
N ASP A 65 -1.87 -4.00 -12.62
CA ASP A 65 -2.67 -5.22 -12.57
C ASP A 65 -1.91 -6.25 -11.74
N ILE A 66 -1.98 -6.11 -10.42
CA ILE A 66 -1.21 -6.91 -9.45
C ILE A 66 -2.18 -7.64 -8.52
N GLY A 67 -1.99 -8.95 -8.38
CA GLY A 67 -2.87 -9.80 -7.58
C GLY A 67 -4.28 -9.94 -8.17
N ALA A 68 -4.44 -9.75 -9.49
CA ALA A 68 -5.72 -9.67 -10.20
C ALA A 68 -6.58 -8.45 -9.84
N TYR A 69 -5.94 -7.33 -9.49
CA TYR A 69 -6.60 -6.08 -9.11
C TYR A 69 -6.03 -4.89 -9.88
N ASN A 70 -6.93 -3.99 -10.28
CA ASN A 70 -6.66 -2.78 -11.04
C ASN A 70 -7.19 -1.48 -10.37
N ASP A 71 -7.63 -1.57 -9.11
CA ASP A 71 -8.17 -0.48 -8.29
C ASP A 71 -7.11 0.16 -7.38
N TRP A 72 -5.83 0.03 -7.75
CA TRP A 72 -4.69 0.61 -7.04
C TRP A 72 -4.68 2.14 -7.16
N ARG A 73 -4.40 2.81 -6.04
CA ARG A 73 -4.35 4.28 -5.94
C ARG A 73 -3.22 4.78 -5.05
N VAL A 74 -2.95 6.07 -5.14
CA VAL A 74 -2.08 6.78 -4.19
C VAL A 74 -2.74 6.77 -2.79
N PRO A 75 -1.99 6.51 -1.71
CA PRO A 75 -2.54 6.51 -0.36
C PRO A 75 -2.81 7.93 0.14
N THR A 76 -3.75 8.08 1.06
CA THR A 76 -3.86 9.29 1.88
C THR A 76 -2.74 9.34 2.91
N LEU A 77 -2.50 10.53 3.50
CA LEU A 77 -1.57 10.72 4.61
C LEU A 77 -1.90 9.81 5.81
N GLU A 78 -3.19 9.73 6.18
CA GLU A 78 -3.63 8.90 7.30
C GLU A 78 -3.33 7.42 7.07
N GLU A 79 -3.66 6.90 5.89
CA GLU A 79 -3.36 5.52 5.50
C GLU A 79 -1.85 5.24 5.53
N ALA A 80 -1.04 6.14 4.95
CA ALA A 80 0.41 6.04 4.90
C ALA A 80 1.03 6.02 6.30
N LEU A 81 0.60 6.92 7.19
CA LEU A 81 1.06 6.96 8.58
C LEU A 81 0.66 5.70 9.35
N SER A 82 -0.55 5.21 9.11
CA SER A 82 -1.06 3.98 9.73
C SER A 82 -0.23 2.76 9.32
N ALA A 83 0.18 2.69 8.05
CA ALA A 83 0.98 1.62 7.48
C ALA A 83 2.49 1.69 7.82
N ASN A 84 2.99 2.75 8.46
CA ASN A 84 4.41 2.86 8.83
C ASN A 84 4.92 1.70 9.70
N ARG A 85 4.01 1.06 10.47
CA ARG A 85 4.31 -0.12 11.29
C ARG A 85 4.47 -1.41 10.48
N ALA A 86 4.12 -1.41 9.20
CA ALA A 86 4.26 -2.55 8.30
C ALA A 86 5.72 -2.80 7.88
N ALA A 87 6.71 -2.16 8.49
CA ALA A 87 8.02 -2.06 7.86
C ALA A 87 8.73 -3.40 7.60
N ALA A 88 8.54 -4.39 8.49
CA ALA A 88 9.04 -5.76 8.32
C ALA A 88 8.28 -6.57 7.25
N TYR A 89 7.09 -6.08 6.88
CA TYR A 89 6.20 -6.70 5.91
C TYR A 89 6.44 -6.18 4.50
N LEU A 90 7.03 -5.00 4.34
CA LEU A 90 7.28 -4.36 3.05
C LEU A 90 8.68 -4.67 2.48
N ARG A 91 8.82 -4.56 1.16
CA ARG A 91 10.10 -4.55 0.41
C ARG A 91 10.61 -3.12 0.25
N TRP A 92 11.93 -2.98 0.16
CA TRP A 92 12.65 -1.71 0.28
C TRP A 92 13.73 -1.52 -0.77
N GLU A 93 13.47 -2.03 -1.96
CA GLU A 93 14.37 -1.89 -3.10
C GLU A 93 14.53 -0.44 -3.54
N LEU A 94 13.53 0.40 -3.25
CA LEU A 94 13.56 1.83 -3.49
C LEU A 94 13.47 2.62 -2.17
N GLY A 95 13.80 3.92 -2.25
CA GLY A 95 13.89 4.82 -1.09
C GLY A 95 12.58 4.95 -0.29
N PRO A 96 12.65 5.38 0.99
CA PRO A 96 11.52 5.30 1.92
C PRO A 96 10.49 6.43 1.78
N TRP A 97 10.75 7.44 0.94
CA TRP A 97 9.88 8.60 0.80
C TRP A 97 8.77 8.32 -0.19
N ILE A 98 7.52 8.34 0.29
CA ILE A 98 6.36 8.13 -0.56
C ILE A 98 5.43 9.34 -0.61
N TRP A 99 4.88 9.59 -1.77
CA TRP A 99 3.77 10.50 -1.99
C TRP A 99 2.50 10.02 -1.29
N THR A 100 1.67 10.99 -0.91
CA THR A 100 0.27 10.80 -0.55
C THR A 100 -0.61 11.70 -1.40
N CYS A 101 -1.88 11.35 -1.55
CA CYS A 101 -2.86 12.21 -2.25
C CYS A 101 -3.42 13.33 -1.36
N THR A 102 -2.99 13.42 -0.09
CA THR A 102 -3.45 14.44 0.85
C THR A 102 -2.78 15.78 0.52
N PRO A 103 -3.55 16.83 0.14
CA PRO A 103 -3.02 18.15 -0.12
C PRO A 103 -2.44 18.78 1.15
N ASP A 104 -1.49 19.69 0.97
CA ASP A 104 -1.13 20.61 2.05
C ASP A 104 -2.29 21.57 2.36
N ASN A 105 -2.39 22.04 3.60
CA ASN A 105 -3.50 22.91 4.01
C ASN A 105 -3.32 24.35 3.52
N ASP A 106 -2.08 24.85 3.47
CA ASP A 106 -1.78 26.23 3.10
C ASP A 106 -1.67 26.38 1.57
N ASP A 107 -1.15 25.34 0.89
CA ASP A 107 -1.05 25.28 -0.57
C ASP A 107 -1.58 23.94 -1.14
N PRO A 108 -2.92 23.73 -1.16
CA PRO A 108 -3.50 22.47 -1.58
C PRO A 108 -3.26 22.11 -3.05
N ARG A 109 -2.91 23.11 -3.88
CA ARG A 109 -2.66 22.95 -5.32
C ARG A 109 -1.18 22.83 -5.67
N GLY A 110 -0.28 23.45 -4.92
CA GLY A 110 1.15 23.37 -5.17
C GLY A 110 1.88 22.35 -4.30
N ALA A 111 1.31 21.95 -3.16
CA ALA A 111 1.93 21.01 -2.24
C ALA A 111 1.01 19.85 -1.82
N ALA A 112 1.64 18.74 -1.44
CA ALA A 112 1.02 17.55 -0.88
C ALA A 112 1.94 16.90 0.15
N TRP A 113 1.37 16.06 1.00
CA TRP A 113 2.13 15.39 2.05
C TRP A 113 2.96 14.23 1.50
N VAL A 114 4.20 14.15 2.00
CA VAL A 114 5.13 13.05 1.78
C VAL A 114 5.43 12.41 3.12
N VAL A 115 5.43 11.07 3.17
CA VAL A 115 5.74 10.30 4.38
C VAL A 115 7.05 9.56 4.19
N LYS A 116 7.92 9.62 5.21
CA LYS A 116 9.09 8.74 5.29
C LYS A 116 8.69 7.44 5.99
N PHE A 117 8.48 6.42 5.19
CA PHE A 117 8.19 5.10 5.71
C PHE A 117 9.31 4.59 6.63
N ARG A 118 8.93 3.77 7.63
CA ARG A 118 9.75 3.33 8.79
C ARG A 118 9.98 4.38 9.88
N THR A 119 9.44 5.59 9.73
CA THR A 119 9.50 6.64 10.73
C THR A 119 8.11 7.27 10.89
N ASP A 120 7.94 8.14 11.87
CA ASP A 120 6.76 9.00 12.02
C ASP A 120 6.91 10.33 11.27
N TYR A 121 7.97 10.50 10.49
CA TYR A 121 8.29 11.75 9.82
C TYR A 121 7.46 11.95 8.54
N SER A 122 6.84 13.13 8.44
CA SER A 122 6.14 13.60 7.24
C SER A 122 6.31 15.11 7.08
N PHE A 123 6.20 15.59 5.85
CA PHE A 123 6.25 17.01 5.53
C PHE A 123 5.48 17.31 4.24
N ALA A 124 5.06 18.55 4.05
CA ALA A 124 4.51 19.02 2.79
C ALA A 124 5.64 19.31 1.79
N ALA A 125 5.55 18.75 0.58
CA ALA A 125 6.47 18.97 -0.51
C ALA A 125 5.76 19.55 -1.73
N SER A 126 6.48 20.31 -2.55
CA SER A 126 5.96 20.74 -3.85
C SER A 126 5.59 19.51 -4.68
N ARG A 127 4.38 19.51 -5.24
CA ARG A 127 3.82 18.46 -6.08
C ARG A 127 4.65 18.17 -7.34
N ALA A 128 5.50 19.11 -7.74
CA ALA A 128 6.43 18.98 -8.86
C ALA A 128 7.70 18.18 -8.52
N VAL A 129 7.97 17.91 -7.23
CA VAL A 129 9.16 17.14 -6.81
C VAL A 129 8.87 15.64 -6.91
N PRO A 130 9.63 14.85 -7.69
CA PRO A 130 9.36 13.42 -7.78
C PRO A 130 9.62 12.69 -6.46
N HIS A 131 8.64 11.92 -6.00
CA HIS A 131 8.77 10.97 -4.89
C HIS A 131 8.19 9.62 -5.29
N HIS A 132 8.60 8.54 -4.61
CA HIS A 132 8.02 7.23 -4.86
C HIS A 132 6.54 7.20 -4.52
N VAL A 133 5.82 6.19 -4.99
CA VAL A 133 4.46 5.90 -4.55
C VAL A 133 4.40 4.47 -4.06
N ARG A 134 3.74 4.23 -2.93
CA ARG A 134 3.36 2.87 -2.55
C ARG A 134 1.87 2.75 -2.74
N ALA A 135 1.47 2.11 -3.82
CA ALA A 135 0.07 1.98 -4.15
C ALA A 135 -0.68 1.23 -3.04
N VAL A 136 -1.87 1.71 -2.74
CA VAL A 136 -2.82 1.10 -1.80
C VAL A 136 -4.13 0.83 -2.54
N ARG A 137 -4.85 -0.19 -2.13
CA ARG A 137 -6.20 -0.48 -2.61
C ARG A 137 -7.16 -0.73 -1.46
N GLY A 138 -8.45 -0.56 -1.74
CA GLY A 138 -9.54 -0.73 -0.78
C GLY A 138 -10.07 -2.16 -0.72
N GLN A 139 -10.61 -2.54 0.44
CA GLN A 139 -11.13 -3.86 0.81
C GLN A 139 -10.18 -5.04 0.58
N MET A 140 -9.88 -5.74 1.67
CA MET A 140 -9.18 -7.03 1.62
C MET A 140 -9.94 -8.09 0.84
N ARG A 141 -9.21 -8.97 0.16
CA ARG A 141 -9.79 -10.22 -0.35
C ARG A 141 -10.24 -11.10 0.82
N THR A 142 -11.53 -11.42 0.88
CA THR A 142 -12.10 -12.38 1.84
C THR A 142 -11.63 -13.81 1.59
N ASP A 143 -11.28 -14.12 0.34
CA ASP A 143 -10.92 -15.47 -0.11
C ASP A 143 -9.39 -15.67 -0.14
N ALA A 144 -8.61 -14.73 0.41
CA ALA A 144 -7.19 -14.97 0.65
C ALA A 144 -7.00 -15.62 2.00
N THR A 145 -6.98 -16.94 2.00
CA THR A 145 -6.17 -17.65 2.97
C THR A 145 -4.75 -17.12 2.79
N ALA A 146 -4.29 -16.34 3.76
CA ALA A 146 -2.89 -16.00 3.87
C ALA A 146 -2.13 -17.33 3.81
N THR A 147 -1.42 -17.59 2.72
CA THR A 147 -0.49 -18.71 2.68
C THR A 147 0.82 -18.15 3.23
N PRO A 148 1.11 -18.29 4.53
CA PRO A 148 2.45 -18.00 5.02
C PRO A 148 3.41 -18.86 4.21
N LYS A 149 4.49 -18.26 3.70
CA LYS A 149 5.55 -19.01 3.04
C LYS A 149 6.01 -20.10 4.00
N ALA A 150 5.92 -21.35 3.56
CA ALA A 150 6.49 -22.48 4.32
C ALA A 150 7.99 -22.21 4.51
N GLY A 151 8.43 -22.09 5.77
CA GLY A 151 9.85 -22.02 6.11
C GLY A 151 10.39 -20.73 6.74
N ALA A 152 9.63 -20.07 7.62
CA ALA A 152 10.25 -19.22 8.65
C ALA A 152 10.08 -19.90 10.01
N SER A 153 11.07 -20.73 10.36
CA SER A 153 11.25 -21.29 11.71
C SER A 153 11.73 -20.22 12.69
#